data_AF-A0A382VMJ9-F1
#
_entry.id   AF-A0A382VMJ9-F1
#
_cell.length_a   1.000
_cell.length_b   1.000
_cell.length_c   1.000
_cell.angle_alpha   90.00
_cell.angle_beta   90.00
_cell.angle_gamma   90.00
#
_symmetry.space_group_name_H-M   'P 1'
#
loop_
_entity.id
_entity.type
_entity.pdbx_description
1 polymer ?
#
loop_
_entity_poly.entity_id
_entity_poly.type
_entity_poly.pdbx_seq_one_letter_code
_entity_poly.pdbx_strand_id
1 'polypeptide(L)'
;MGQQAAEKAIKAYLYHKRVEDVWGHSLLDLCEDAKLFDMMFDTMKSEARQLDKYHYITRYPEFLPSGTSFEAFNEVDAERSIELSAQVVGFTKQRIV
;
A
#
# COMPACT_ATOMS: atom_id res chain seq x y z
N MET A 1 7.04 -4.05 -5.91
CA MET A 1 7.59 -3.29 -4.77
C MET A 1 6.67 -2.17 -4.28
N GLY A 2 5.82 -1.57 -5.14
CA GLY A 2 4.97 -0.43 -4.75
C GLY A 2 4.04 -0.67 -3.56
N GLN A 3 3.41 -1.85 -3.45
CA GLN A 3 2.56 -2.20 -2.29
C GLN A 3 3.32 -2.10 -0.97
N GLN A 4 4.51 -2.69 -0.86
CA GLN A 4 5.31 -2.65 0.36
C GLN A 4 5.80 -1.24 0.69
N ALA A 5 6.21 -0.45 -0.31
CA ALA A 5 6.65 0.93 -0.08
C ALA A 5 5.54 1.77 0.57
N ALA A 6 4.32 1.67 0.05
CA ALA A 6 3.16 2.36 0.59
C ALA A 6 2.73 1.79 1.96
N GLU A 7 2.76 0.46 2.17
CA GLU A 7 2.53 -0.15 3.50
C GLU A 7 3.48 0.46 4.55
N LYS A 8 4.79 0.46 4.27
CA LYS A 8 5.78 0.97 5.24
C LYS A 8 5.63 2.45 5.50
N ALA A 9 5.25 3.25 4.51
CA ALA A 9 4.99 4.67 4.70
C ALA A 9 3.84 4.91 5.68
N ILE A 10 2.68 4.27 5.47
CA ILE A 10 1.52 4.45 6.35
C ILE A 10 1.82 3.94 7.77
N LYS A 11 2.51 2.79 7.89
CA LYS A 11 2.96 2.30 9.19
C LYS A 11 3.89 3.27 9.90
N ALA A 12 4.82 3.90 9.18
CA ALA A 12 5.71 4.91 9.75
C ALA A 12 4.92 6.12 10.29
N TYR A 13 3.85 6.54 9.60
CA TYR A 13 2.94 7.58 10.12
C TYR A 13 2.22 7.13 11.40
N LEU A 14 1.70 5.92 11.44
CA LEU A 14 1.04 5.38 12.64
C LEU A 14 2.00 5.30 13.84
N TYR A 15 3.23 4.83 13.63
CA TYR A 15 4.27 4.86 14.66
C TYR A 15 4.65 6.29 15.08
N HIS A 16 4.69 7.24 14.14
CA HIS A 16 4.89 8.65 14.46
C HIS A 16 3.75 9.21 15.33
N LYS A 17 2.52 8.70 15.18
CA LYS A 17 1.37 8.98 16.06
C LYS A 17 1.35 8.15 17.37
N ARG A 18 2.45 7.45 17.69
CA ARG A 18 2.63 6.66 18.91
C ARG A 18 1.70 5.45 19.03
N VAL A 19 1.20 4.93 17.91
CA VAL A 19 0.58 3.60 17.89
C VAL A 19 1.67 2.57 18.17
N GLU A 20 1.51 1.78 19.23
CA GLU A 20 2.53 0.80 19.66
C GLU A 20 2.63 -0.38 18.70
N ASP A 21 1.48 -0.82 18.20
CA ASP A 21 1.30 -2.11 17.56
C ASP A 21 0.59 -1.92 16.21
N VAL A 22 1.38 -1.81 15.12
CA VAL A 22 0.84 -1.59 13.77
C VAL A 22 0.96 -2.88 12.94
N TRP A 23 -0.16 -3.60 12.81
CA TRP A 23 -0.22 -4.93 12.22
C TRP A 23 -0.86 -4.93 10.82
N GLY A 24 -0.79 -6.08 10.15
CA GLY A 24 -1.46 -6.30 8.86
C GLY A 24 -0.70 -5.77 7.64
N HIS A 25 -1.19 -6.14 6.46
CA HIS A 25 -0.62 -5.76 5.16
C HIS A 25 -1.62 -5.02 4.25
N SER A 26 -2.87 -4.93 4.70
CA SER A 26 -3.94 -4.21 4.02
C SER A 26 -3.70 -2.71 4.18
N LEU A 27 -3.36 -2.03 3.10
CA LEU A 27 -3.24 -0.58 3.08
C LEU A 27 -4.59 0.07 3.35
N LEU A 28 -5.71 -0.55 2.96
CA LEU A 28 -7.03 -0.05 3.32
C LEU A 28 -7.23 0.02 4.84
N ASP A 29 -6.92 -1.06 5.56
CA ASP A 29 -7.07 -1.09 7.02
C ASP A 29 -6.10 -0.11 7.68
N LEU A 30 -4.85 -0.06 7.21
CA LEU A 30 -3.86 0.92 7.68
C LEU A 30 -4.31 2.37 7.43
N CYS A 31 -4.98 2.64 6.30
CA CYS A 31 -5.57 3.95 6.02
C CYS A 31 -6.75 4.25 6.95
N GLU A 32 -7.59 3.26 7.30
CA GLU A 32 -8.67 3.45 8.28
C GLU A 32 -8.12 3.76 9.67
N ASP A 33 -7.07 3.06 10.10
CA ASP A 33 -6.39 3.33 11.36
C ASP A 33 -5.75 4.74 11.36
N ALA A 34 -5.08 5.10 10.26
CA ALA A 34 -4.46 6.42 10.12
C ALA A 34 -5.50 7.55 10.09
N LYS A 35 -6.70 7.27 9.56
CA LYS A 35 -7.84 8.19 9.51
C LYS A 35 -8.28 8.64 10.90
N LEU A 36 -8.04 7.85 11.95
CA LEU A 36 -8.33 8.23 13.34
C LEU A 36 -7.51 9.44 13.81
N PHE A 37 -6.36 9.70 13.17
CA PHE A 37 -5.47 10.83 13.47
C PHE A 37 -5.53 11.93 12.41
N ASP A 38 -5.76 11.57 11.14
CA ASP A 38 -5.95 12.51 10.04
C ASP A 38 -6.94 11.96 9.02
N MET A 39 -8.13 12.56 8.99
CA MET A 39 -9.23 12.20 8.09
C MET A 39 -8.83 12.22 6.59
N MET A 40 -7.78 12.95 6.21
CA MET A 40 -7.33 13.00 4.82
C MET A 40 -6.82 11.66 4.28
N PHE A 41 -6.47 10.69 5.13
CA PHE A 41 -6.10 9.34 4.68
C PHE A 41 -7.22 8.63 3.90
N ASP A 42 -8.47 9.07 4.05
CA ASP A 42 -9.59 8.60 3.24
C ASP A 42 -9.37 8.83 1.73
N THR A 43 -8.64 9.91 1.37
CA THR A 43 -8.35 10.24 -0.03
C THR A 43 -7.39 9.27 -0.71
N MET A 44 -6.60 8.50 0.06
CA MET A 44 -5.63 7.53 -0.45
C MET A 44 -6.20 6.11 -0.57
N LYS A 45 -7.48 5.89 -0.22
CA LYS A 45 -8.08 4.55 -0.21
C LYS A 45 -8.20 3.92 -1.60
N SER A 46 -8.33 4.73 -2.64
CA SER A 46 -8.39 4.25 -4.02
C SER A 46 -7.05 3.60 -4.41
N GLU A 47 -5.95 4.31 -4.15
CA GLU A 47 -4.58 3.89 -4.40
C GLU A 47 -4.23 2.67 -3.55
N ALA A 48 -4.56 2.71 -2.26
CA ALA A 48 -4.39 1.61 -1.31
C ALA A 48 -5.05 0.32 -1.81
N ARG A 49 -6.32 0.39 -2.21
CA ARG A 49 -7.09 -0.77 -2.71
C ARG A 49 -6.47 -1.40 -3.95
N GLN A 50 -5.91 -0.60 -4.85
CA GLN A 50 -5.26 -1.13 -6.03
C GLN A 50 -3.93 -1.80 -5.68
N LEU A 51 -3.14 -1.17 -4.81
CA LEU A 51 -1.85 -1.72 -4.36
C LEU A 51 -2.02 -3.00 -3.55
N ASP A 52 -3.05 -3.13 -2.73
CA ASP A 52 -3.34 -4.32 -1.92
C ASP A 52 -3.46 -5.60 -2.75
N LYS A 53 -3.98 -5.48 -3.98
CA LYS A 53 -4.06 -6.61 -4.91
C LYS A 53 -2.69 -7.23 -5.15
N TYR A 54 -1.63 -6.42 -5.21
CA TYR A 54 -0.27 -6.87 -5.50
C TYR A 54 0.42 -7.59 -4.33
N HIS A 55 -0.19 -7.64 -3.13
CA HIS A 55 0.48 -8.18 -1.94
C HIS A 55 0.85 -9.68 -2.09
N TYR A 56 -0.10 -10.49 -2.58
CA TYR A 56 0.09 -11.94 -2.73
C TYR A 56 0.39 -12.37 -4.17
N ILE A 57 -0.40 -11.94 -5.16
CA ILE A 57 -0.33 -12.41 -6.55
C ILE A 57 1.03 -12.21 -7.23
N THR A 58 1.84 -11.26 -6.74
CA THR A 58 3.19 -10.99 -7.27
C THR A 58 4.24 -12.01 -6.84
N ARG A 59 3.92 -12.92 -5.92
CA ARG A 59 4.87 -13.89 -5.34
C ARG A 59 4.34 -15.32 -5.27
N TYR A 60 3.03 -15.47 -5.27
CA TYR A 60 2.33 -16.71 -4.96
C TYR A 60 1.44 -17.10 -6.15
N PRO A 61 1.89 -18.04 -7.01
CA PRO A 61 1.16 -18.45 -8.20
C PRO A 61 -0.22 -19.06 -7.92
N GLU A 62 -0.47 -19.57 -6.72
CA GLU A 62 -1.76 -20.17 -6.33
C GLU A 62 -2.94 -19.19 -6.37
N PHE A 63 -2.66 -17.88 -6.40
CA PHE A 63 -3.67 -16.83 -6.55
C PHE A 63 -3.93 -16.44 -8.01
N LEU A 64 -3.34 -17.15 -8.97
CA LEU A 64 -3.53 -16.94 -10.40
C LEU A 64 -4.28 -18.12 -11.04
N PRO A 65 -5.08 -17.89 -12.10
CA PRO A 65 -5.74 -18.99 -12.81
C PRO A 65 -4.77 -19.98 -13.46
N SER A 66 -3.58 -19.53 -13.85
CA SER A 66 -2.51 -20.33 -14.44
C SER A 66 -1.21 -19.52 -14.51
N GLY A 67 -0.09 -20.20 -14.78
CA GLY A 67 1.22 -19.59 -14.97
C GLY A 67 1.93 -19.23 -13.67
N THR A 68 3.06 -18.54 -13.80
CA THR A 68 3.85 -18.04 -12.68
C THR A 68 3.56 -16.57 -12.40
N SER A 69 3.86 -16.10 -11.18
CA SER A 69 3.60 -14.71 -10.82
C SER A 69 4.29 -13.69 -11.72
N PHE A 70 5.51 -13.96 -12.23
CA PHE A 70 6.21 -12.97 -13.07
C PHE A 70 5.57 -12.81 -14.46
N GLU A 71 4.90 -13.85 -14.97
CA GLU A 71 4.23 -13.82 -16.28
C GLU A 71 2.90 -13.06 -16.24
N ALA A 72 2.31 -12.91 -15.04
CA ALA A 72 1.03 -12.24 -14.86
C ALA A 72 1.10 -10.71 -14.86
N PHE A 73 2.30 -10.12 -14.84
CA PHE A 73 2.50 -8.67 -14.82
C PHE A 73 3.36 -8.21 -15.99
N ASN A 74 3.05 -7.04 -16.51
CA ASN A 74 3.84 -6.39 -17.54
C ASN A 74 4.35 -5.02 -17.05
N GLU A 75 5.02 -4.29 -17.95
CA GLU A 75 5.56 -2.97 -17.67
C GLU A 75 4.49 -1.95 -17.25
N VAL A 76 3.30 -1.98 -17.84
CA VAL A 76 2.19 -1.08 -17.49
C VAL A 76 1.72 -1.30 -16.05
N ASP A 77 1.65 -2.56 -15.60
CA ASP A 77 1.31 -2.89 -14.21
C ASP A 77 2.38 -2.37 -13.24
N ALA A 78 3.65 -2.50 -13.63
CA ALA A 78 4.79 -2.03 -12.84
C ALA A 78 4.80 -0.50 -12.72
N GLU A 79 4.66 0.21 -13.83
CA GLU A 79 4.57 1.68 -13.87
C GLU A 79 3.40 2.18 -13.02
N ARG A 80 2.23 1.56 -13.18
CA ARG A 80 1.05 1.93 -12.38
C ARG A 80 1.27 1.67 -10.89
N SER A 81 1.92 0.55 -10.53
CA SER A 81 2.27 0.27 -9.13
C SER A 81 3.23 1.31 -8.55
N ILE A 82 4.22 1.77 -9.33
CA ILE A 82 5.17 2.79 -8.91
C ILE A 82 4.45 4.12 -8.70
N GLU A 83 3.63 4.56 -9.66
CA GLU A 83 2.87 5.80 -9.59
C GLU A 83 1.97 5.86 -8.35
N LEU A 84 1.14 4.83 -8.13
CA LEU A 84 0.25 4.75 -6.99
C LEU A 84 1.03 4.76 -5.67
N SER A 85 2.12 4.00 -5.60
CA SER A 85 2.95 3.96 -4.39
C SER A 85 3.61 5.31 -4.10
N ALA A 86 4.04 6.04 -5.13
CA ALA A 86 4.63 7.36 -4.99
C ALA A 86 3.61 8.39 -4.46
N GLN A 87 2.35 8.29 -4.88
CA GLN A 87 1.27 9.12 -4.35
C GLN A 87 1.06 8.88 -2.86
N VAL A 88 0.92 7.62 -2.43
CA VAL A 88 0.72 7.28 -1.01
C VAL A 88 1.93 7.67 -0.15
N VAL A 89 3.15 7.37 -0.62
CA VAL A 89 4.39 7.73 0.10
C VAL A 89 4.55 9.25 0.19
N GLY A 90 4.32 9.98 -0.91
CA GLY A 90 4.39 11.43 -0.94
C GLY A 90 3.37 12.09 -0.03
N PHE A 91 2.12 11.63 -0.08
CA PHE A 91 1.04 12.04 0.82
C PHE A 91 1.41 11.82 2.28
N THR A 92 1.94 10.64 2.61
CA THR A 92 2.26 10.28 3.99
C THR A 92 3.45 11.08 4.52
N LYS A 93 4.48 11.30 3.67
CA LYS A 93 5.68 12.06 4.02
C LYS A 93 5.35 13.48 4.49
N GLN A 94 4.38 14.14 3.86
CA GLN A 94 3.94 15.49 4.23
C GLN A 94 3.33 15.59 5.65
N ARG A 95 3.02 14.45 6.29
CA ARG A 95 2.34 14.37 7.60
C ARG A 95 3.22 13.86 8.74
N ILE A 96 4.47 13.52 8.43
CA ILE A 96 5.48 13.05 9.40
C ILE A 96 6.47 14.17 9.76
N VAL A 97 6.52 15.24 8.96
CA VAL A 97 7.36 16.43 9.20
C VAL A 97 6.80 17.25 10.36
#